data_AF-A0A959KYN0-F1
#
_entry.id   AF-A0A959KYN0-F1
#
_cell.length_a   1.000
_cell.length_b   1.000
_cell.length_c   1.000
_cell.angle_alpha   90.00
_cell.angle_beta   90.00
_cell.angle_gamma   90.00
#
_symmetry.space_group_name_H-M   'P 1'
#
loop_
_entity.id
_entity.type
_entity.pdbx_description
1 polymer ?
#
loop_
_entity_poly.entity_id
_entity_poly.type
_entity_poly.pdbx_seq_one_letter_code
_entity_poly.pdbx_strand_id
1 'polypeptide(L)'
;MEHLRFPVGRHVPKTSYSADEIRGFVDTLEAFPGLMRQVCASATAEKLATPYRPGGWTLRQLVHHVADSHLNAYTRIKLALTEDIPTIKPYDQDAWSQTADSLEAP
;
A
#
# COMPACT_ATOMS: atom_id res chain seq x y z
N MET A 1 -1.84 -16.71 13.30
CA MET A 1 -1.89 -15.23 13.20
C MET A 1 -0.89 -14.68 12.19
N GLU A 2 0.40 -15.06 12.23
CA GLU A 2 1.41 -14.52 11.30
C GLU A 2 1.09 -14.77 9.81
N HIS A 3 0.64 -15.97 9.46
CA HIS A 3 0.21 -16.30 8.10
C HIS A 3 -0.94 -15.42 7.59
N LEU A 4 -1.83 -14.93 8.47
CA LEU A 4 -2.89 -13.99 8.08
C LEU A 4 -2.36 -12.56 7.92
N ARG A 5 -1.24 -12.21 8.57
CA ARG A 5 -0.58 -10.91 8.42
C ARG A 5 0.27 -10.83 7.16
N PHE A 6 0.92 -11.93 6.81
CA PHE A 6 1.83 -12.05 5.67
C PHE A 6 1.42 -13.24 4.78
N PRO A 7 0.25 -13.15 4.12
CA PRO A 7 -0.30 -14.28 3.35
C PRO A 7 0.55 -14.66 2.14
N VAL A 8 1.43 -13.75 1.69
CA VAL A 8 2.40 -13.97 0.59
C VAL A 8 3.86 -13.94 1.08
N GLY A 9 4.06 -14.10 2.40
CA GLY A 9 5.38 -13.99 3.02
C GLY A 9 5.83 -12.55 3.26
N ARG A 10 7.03 -12.40 3.83
CA ARG A 10 7.67 -11.10 4.08
C ARG A 10 8.56 -10.73 2.90
N HIS A 11 8.68 -9.43 2.63
CA HIS A 11 9.66 -8.94 1.67
C HIS A 11 11.08 -9.26 2.16
N VAL A 12 11.89 -9.84 1.27
CA VAL A 12 13.31 -10.12 1.49
C VAL A 12 14.10 -9.30 0.45
N PRO A 13 14.76 -8.20 0.85
CA PRO A 13 15.47 -7.34 -0.09
C PRO A 13 16.72 -8.04 -0.64
N LYS A 14 17.08 -7.72 -1.89
CA LYS A 14 18.36 -8.11 -2.49
C LYS A 14 19.37 -6.98 -2.33
N THR A 15 20.66 -7.32 -2.32
CA THR A 15 21.75 -6.33 -2.35
C THR A 15 21.83 -5.57 -3.67
N SER A 16 21.33 -6.17 -4.76
CA SER A 16 21.22 -5.54 -6.07
C SER A 16 20.07 -6.14 -6.88
N TYR A 17 19.61 -5.40 -7.88
CA TYR A 17 18.55 -5.81 -8.80
C TYR A 17 19.03 -5.56 -10.24
N SER A 18 18.75 -6.50 -11.13
CA SER A 18 19.02 -6.37 -12.56
C SER A 18 18.06 -5.38 -13.23
N ALA A 19 18.44 -4.87 -14.40
CA ALA A 19 17.58 -3.98 -15.18
C ALA A 19 16.25 -4.65 -15.59
N ASP A 20 16.26 -5.97 -15.86
CA ASP A 20 15.05 -6.74 -16.15
C ASP A 20 14.11 -6.84 -14.94
N GLU A 21 14.65 -7.10 -13.74
CA GLU A 21 13.85 -7.11 -12.51
C GLU A 21 13.23 -5.74 -12.24
N ILE A 22 14.02 -4.68 -12.39
CA ILE A 22 13.53 -3.30 -12.21
C ILE A 22 12.41 -3.00 -13.21
N ARG A 23 12.56 -3.37 -14.49
CA ARG A 23 11.49 -3.25 -15.49
C ARG A 23 10.23 -4.01 -15.05
N GLY A 24 10.36 -5.26 -14.64
CA GLY A 24 9.22 -6.04 -14.16
C GLY A 24 8.52 -5.44 -12.94
N PHE A 25 9.25 -4.79 -12.03
CA PHE A 25 8.66 -4.06 -10.91
C PHE A 25 7.92 -2.80 -11.37
N VAL A 26 8.46 -2.07 -12.34
CA VAL A 26 7.80 -0.91 -12.93
C VAL A 26 6.50 -1.33 -13.61
N ASP A 27 6.52 -2.39 -14.43
CA ASP A 27 5.33 -2.94 -15.08
C ASP A 27 4.26 -3.36 -14.06
N THR A 28 4.70 -3.97 -12.95
CA THR A 28 3.82 -4.36 -11.85
C THR A 28 3.17 -3.14 -11.20
N LEU A 29 3.94 -2.09 -10.90
CA LEU A 29 3.44 -0.84 -10.32
C LEU A 29 2.49 -0.10 -11.29
N GLU A 30 2.76 -0.14 -12.58
CA GLU A 30 1.90 0.46 -13.61
C GLU A 30 0.54 -0.26 -13.72
N ALA A 31 0.55 -1.59 -13.67
CA ALA A 31 -0.68 -2.39 -13.73
C ALA A 31 -1.51 -2.32 -12.42
N PHE A 32 -0.85 -2.10 -11.28
CA PHE A 32 -1.44 -2.22 -9.95
C PHE A 32 -2.75 -1.42 -9.75
N PRO A 33 -2.86 -0.12 -10.12
CA PRO A 33 -4.10 0.62 -9.96
C PRO A 33 -5.28 0.04 -10.75
N GLY A 34 -5.00 -0.56 -11.92
CA GLY A 34 -6.02 -1.25 -12.73
C GLY A 34 -6.54 -2.50 -12.03
N LEU A 35 -5.64 -3.33 -11.51
CA LEU A 35 -6.00 -4.53 -10.73
C LEU A 35 -6.79 -4.16 -9.48
N MET A 36 -6.36 -3.10 -8.77
CA MET A 36 -7.05 -2.64 -7.57
C MET A 36 -8.48 -2.19 -7.88
N ARG A 37 -8.67 -1.41 -8.96
CA ARG A 37 -10.01 -1.01 -9.42
C ARG A 37 -10.89 -2.22 -9.75
N GLN A 38 -10.35 -3.24 -10.41
CA GLN A 38 -11.12 -4.45 -10.75
C GLN A 38 -11.60 -5.19 -9.49
N VAL A 39 -10.74 -5.31 -8.47
CA VAL A 39 -11.10 -5.95 -7.19
C VAL A 39 -12.18 -5.13 -6.47
N CYS A 40 -12.03 -3.80 -6.40
CA CYS A 40 -12.96 -2.91 -5.72
C CYS A 40 -14.30 -2.76 -6.47
N ALA A 41 -14.33 -2.87 -7.80
CA ALA A 41 -15.54 -2.67 -8.60
C ALA A 41 -16.69 -3.63 -8.25
N SER A 42 -16.38 -4.79 -7.67
CA SER A 42 -17.37 -5.79 -7.24
C SER A 42 -17.62 -5.82 -5.72
N ALA A 43 -16.98 -4.92 -4.96
CA ALA A 43 -17.08 -4.92 -3.51
C ALA A 43 -18.33 -4.16 -3.04
N THR A 44 -19.15 -4.81 -2.21
CA THR A 44 -20.27 -4.12 -1.53
C THR A 44 -19.76 -3.34 -0.32
N ALA A 45 -20.56 -2.40 0.18
CA ALA A 45 -20.23 -1.63 1.38
C ALA A 45 -19.97 -2.53 2.60
N GLU A 46 -20.75 -3.61 2.75
CA GLU A 46 -20.58 -4.59 3.83
C GLU A 46 -19.26 -5.34 3.71
N LYS A 47 -18.89 -5.74 2.49
CA LYS A 47 -17.60 -6.40 2.23
C LYS A 47 -16.44 -5.45 2.51
N LEU A 48 -16.56 -4.20 2.10
CA LEU A 48 -15.55 -3.17 2.37
C LEU A 48 -15.38 -2.88 3.87
N ALA A 49 -16.44 -3.00 4.65
CA ALA A 49 -16.42 -2.88 6.11
C ALA A 49 -15.90 -4.13 6.84
N THR A 50 -15.62 -5.23 6.13
CA THR A 50 -15.16 -6.48 6.77
C THR A 50 -13.65 -6.42 7.08
N PRO A 51 -13.22 -6.77 8.30
CA PRO A 51 -11.80 -6.91 8.62
C PRO A 51 -11.12 -8.01 7.80
N TYR A 52 -9.94 -7.74 7.25
CA TYR A 52 -9.20 -8.76 6.48
C TYR A 52 -8.67 -9.91 7.36
N ARG A 53 -8.59 -9.68 8.67
CA ARG A 53 -8.24 -10.65 9.71
C ARG A 53 -8.83 -10.21 11.07
N PRO A 54 -8.89 -11.08 12.08
CA PRO A 54 -9.30 -10.69 13.44
C PRO A 54 -8.45 -9.54 13.99
N GLY A 55 -9.11 -8.44 14.40
CA GLY A 55 -8.46 -7.23 14.92
C GLY A 55 -7.63 -6.45 13.90
N GLY A 56 -7.75 -6.76 12.60
CA GLY A 56 -7.12 -6.01 11.52
C GLY A 56 -8.01 -4.91 10.95
N TRP A 57 -7.44 -4.13 10.04
CA TRP A 57 -8.18 -3.14 9.26
C TRP A 57 -9.26 -3.76 8.38
N THR A 58 -10.27 -2.95 8.06
CA THR A 58 -11.26 -3.30 7.05
C THR A 58 -10.64 -3.29 5.65
N LEU A 59 -11.32 -3.90 4.68
CA LEU A 59 -10.87 -3.82 3.28
C LEU A 59 -10.83 -2.37 2.79
N ARG A 60 -11.79 -1.52 3.19
CA ARG A 60 -11.80 -0.08 2.88
C ARG A 60 -10.50 0.57 3.36
N GLN A 61 -10.18 0.45 4.64
CA GLN A 61 -8.96 1.01 5.23
C GLN A 61 -7.70 0.52 4.52
N LEU A 62 -7.63 -0.75 4.12
CA LEU A 62 -6.50 -1.27 3.34
C LEU A 62 -6.36 -0.60 1.97
N VAL A 63 -7.47 -0.38 1.25
CA VAL A 63 -7.46 0.29 -0.05
C VAL A 63 -6.91 1.70 0.07
N HIS A 64 -7.42 2.48 1.04
CA HIS A 64 -6.96 3.85 1.29
C HIS A 64 -5.50 3.88 1.75
N HIS A 65 -5.12 2.97 2.65
CA HIS A 65 -3.73 2.88 3.11
C HIS A 65 -2.74 2.64 1.97
N VAL A 66 -3.10 1.83 0.97
CA VAL A 66 -2.22 1.62 -0.19
C VAL A 66 -1.99 2.94 -0.94
N ALA A 67 -3.02 3.77 -1.12
CA ALA A 67 -2.88 5.08 -1.74
C ALA A 67 -1.97 6.01 -0.89
N ASP A 68 -2.20 6.08 0.42
CA ASP A 68 -1.41 6.90 1.34
C ASP A 68 0.06 6.46 1.39
N SER A 69 0.30 5.16 1.44
CA SER A 69 1.63 4.57 1.46
C SER A 69 2.37 4.88 0.16
N HIS A 70 1.70 4.78 -0.99
CA HIS A 70 2.28 5.10 -2.29
C HIS A 70 2.56 6.59 -2.46
N LEU A 71 1.69 7.48 -1.95
CA LEU A 71 1.92 8.93 -1.93
C LEU A 71 3.18 9.29 -1.11
N ASN A 72 3.31 8.68 0.08
CA ASN A 72 4.49 8.84 0.92
C ASN A 72 5.75 8.30 0.23
N ALA A 73 5.68 7.11 -0.37
CA ALA A 73 6.81 6.52 -1.11
C ALA A 73 7.25 7.40 -2.29
N TYR A 74 6.30 7.91 -3.08
CA TYR A 74 6.59 8.81 -4.20
C TYR A 74 7.30 10.09 -3.73
N THR A 75 6.81 10.71 -2.65
CA THR A 75 7.44 11.89 -2.05
C THR A 75 8.87 11.59 -1.61
N ARG A 76 9.09 10.45 -0.94
CA ARG A 76 10.43 10.03 -0.49
C ARG A 76 11.39 9.79 -1.66
N ILE A 77 10.91 9.24 -2.77
CA ILE A 77 11.71 9.08 -3.99
C ILE A 77 12.14 10.45 -4.52
N LYS A 78 11.23 11.44 -4.56
CA LYS A 78 11.58 12.80 -4.99
C LYS A 78 12.66 13.41 -4.11
N LEU A 79 12.52 13.31 -2.78
CA LEU A 79 13.54 13.79 -1.84
C LEU A 79 14.90 13.10 -2.09
N ALA A 80 14.91 11.78 -2.23
CA ALA A 80 16.14 11.02 -2.46
C ALA A 80 16.85 11.37 -3.78
N LEU A 81 16.11 11.85 -4.78
CA LEU A 81 16.67 12.30 -6.05
C LEU A 81 17.21 13.73 -6.01
N THR A 82 16.81 14.54 -5.03
CA THR A 82 17.10 15.99 -5.01
C THR A 82 17.92 16.45 -3.81
N GLU A 83 18.11 15.60 -2.80
CA GLU A 83 18.77 15.92 -1.54
C GLU A 83 19.87 14.90 -1.22
N ASP A 84 20.90 15.33 -0.48
CA ASP A 84 21.96 14.44 0.01
C ASP A 84 21.48 13.73 1.29
N ILE A 85 21.15 12.44 1.17
CA ILE A 85 20.70 11.57 2.27
C ILE A 85 19.55 12.21 3.11
N PRO A 86 18.36 12.42 2.51
CA PRO A 86 17.27 13.11 3.19
C PRO A 86 16.75 12.34 4.41
N THR A 87 16.41 13.08 5.46
CA THR A 87 15.61 12.52 6.56
C THR A 87 14.14 12.51 6.14
N ILE A 88 13.57 11.31 5.99
CA ILE A 88 12.17 11.17 5.58
C ILE A 88 11.20 11.43 6.75
N LYS A 89 10.02 11.97 6.44
CA LYS A 89 8.93 12.14 7.43
C LYS A 89 8.18 10.81 7.63
N PRO A 90 8.14 10.26 8.86
CA PRO A 90 7.21 9.17 9.21
C PRO A 90 5.79 9.70 9.34
N TYR A 91 4.82 8.81 9.24
CA TYR A 91 3.42 9.09 9.52
C TYR A 91 2.83 7.96 10.36
N ASP A 92 1.82 8.28 11.17
CA ASP A 92 1.07 7.30 11.94
C ASP A 92 0.00 6.68 11.05
N GLN A 93 0.33 5.54 10.45
CA GLN A 93 -0.58 4.83 9.55
C GLN A 93 -1.87 4.36 10.24
N ASP A 94 -1.81 4.06 11.54
CA ASP A 94 -2.98 3.64 12.30
C ASP A 94 -3.91 4.84 12.48
N ALA A 95 -3.37 6.02 12.81
CA ALA A 95 -4.16 7.25 12.86
C ALA A 95 -4.74 7.64 11.49
N TRP A 96 -3.98 7.47 10.39
CA TRP A 96 -4.47 7.76 9.04
C TRP A 96 -5.60 6.80 8.62
N SER A 97 -5.55 5.53 9.04
CA SER A 97 -6.66 4.59 8.81
C SER A 97 -7.99 4.99 9.47
N GLN A 98 -7.98 5.99 10.37
CA GLN A 98 -9.16 6.51 11.05
C GLN A 98 -9.67 7.84 10.47
N THR A 99 -9.08 8.35 9.38
CA THR A 99 -9.61 9.54 8.70
C THR A 99 -10.92 9.22 7.98
N ALA A 100 -11.71 10.26 7.71
CA ALA A 100 -13.06 10.11 7.14
C ALA A 100 -13.05 9.36 5.79
N ASP A 101 -12.04 9.57 4.95
CA ASP A 101 -11.92 8.84 3.69
C ASP A 101 -11.67 7.34 3.93
N SER A 102 -10.78 6.97 4.86
CA SER A 102 -10.53 5.57 5.20
C SER A 102 -11.70 4.85 5.85
N LEU A 103 -12.64 5.59 6.46
CA LEU A 103 -13.81 5.05 7.15
C LEU A 103 -15.08 5.03 6.28
N GLU A 104 -15.28 6.06 5.45
CA GLU A 104 -16.57 6.34 4.81
C GLU A 104 -16.49 6.43 3.28
N ALA A 105 -15.34 6.81 2.70
CA ALA A 105 -15.26 7.02 1.26
C ALA A 105 -15.35 5.69 0.49
N PRO A 106 -15.96 5.67 -0.72
CA PRO A 106 -16.31 4.46 -1.47
C PRO A 106 -15.18 3.46 -1.69
#